data_AF-A0A081PCT5-F1
#
_entry.id   AF-A0A081PCT5-F1
#
_cell.length_a   1.000
_cell.length_b   1.000
_cell.length_c   1.000
_cell.angle_alpha   90.00
_cell.angle_beta   90.00
_cell.angle_gamma   90.00
#
_symmetry.space_group_name_H-M   'P 1'
#
loop_
_entity.id
_entity.type
_entity.pdbx_description
1 polymer ?
#
loop_
_entity_poly.entity_id
_entity_poly.type
_entity_poly.pdbx_seq_one_letter_code
_entity_poly.pdbx_strand_id
1 'polypeptide(L)'
;MDLSSTGPYNHAKKLFPKTRATLKMDNGSIKTTNFPEALTSIQIDAQLSNTDGTFRNSKLIIKPISFLMAGQPFMLKAAVSDFENIRYDLSSKGNIDLGKIYQFFAIKGYQVRGNIFTNVHFKGLQSDAAAGRFTRLSNTGTIRIKQLNLQSDLFPKEFRISRGDFSFTNEQMKFDEFKAVYGSSDFNLNGYLENVMSYVLNEKSSLKGIFTLKSKKINADEFMVYADQNPVKPSSGSNGVILIPENLNIQFKASAGQVVYSGLKIQNATGTMELNNGALTLKDTGFDLIDVMVKMDATYRSTSLKSADFNFHLSAQDFDIAKAYREIKLFREMATSASSVKGIVGLDYQLSGRLNGDMFPVLPSIKGEGVLTLKKVSLMGFKMINAVSKETKRDSLKNPNLKDVQIKSRIDRNIMTIERTKMRIAGFRPRFEGQISLDGHLNISGRLGLPPFGLFGIPLSITGTQENPVIRLKRNKDGKLEETNDDN
;
A
#
# COMPACT_ATOMS: atom_id res chain seq x y z
N MET A 1 -32.90 -10.94 -36.93
CA MET A 1 -31.81 -9.98 -36.61
C MET A 1 -31.39 -9.40 -37.94
N ASP A 2 -31.47 -8.09 -38.09
CA ASP A 2 -31.03 -7.42 -39.31
C ASP A 2 -29.74 -6.68 -38.99
N LEU A 3 -28.63 -7.07 -39.63
CA LEU A 3 -27.30 -6.49 -39.40
C LEU A 3 -26.65 -6.17 -40.74
N SER A 4 -26.31 -4.90 -40.93
CA SER A 4 -25.40 -4.43 -41.97
C SER A 4 -24.27 -3.67 -41.29
N SER A 5 -23.02 -4.03 -41.56
CA SER A 5 -21.85 -3.39 -40.95
C SER A 5 -20.68 -3.40 -41.93
N THR A 6 -20.11 -2.22 -42.22
CA THR A 6 -19.03 -2.06 -43.19
C THR A 6 -17.96 -1.10 -42.67
N GLY A 7 -16.69 -1.47 -42.83
CA GLY A 7 -15.54 -0.67 -42.43
C GLY A 7 -14.87 -1.20 -41.15
N PRO A 8 -13.73 -0.60 -40.75
CA PRO A 8 -12.93 -1.09 -39.64
C PRO A 8 -13.47 -0.62 -38.28
N TYR A 9 -13.25 -1.44 -37.26
CA TYR A 9 -13.24 -0.99 -35.87
C TYR A 9 -11.81 -0.67 -35.44
N ASN A 10 -11.58 0.55 -34.96
CA ASN A 10 -10.29 0.95 -34.37
C ASN A 10 -10.51 1.97 -33.24
N HIS A 11 -10.38 1.51 -32.00
CA HIS A 11 -10.59 2.33 -30.81
C HIS A 11 -9.62 3.52 -30.72
N ALA A 12 -8.31 3.29 -30.95
CA ALA A 12 -7.29 4.34 -30.86
C ALA A 12 -7.49 5.47 -31.89
N LYS A 13 -8.01 5.13 -33.08
CA LYS A 13 -8.35 6.09 -34.14
C LYS A 13 -9.80 6.57 -34.09
N LYS A 14 -10.58 6.16 -33.07
CA LYS A 14 -12.01 6.49 -32.90
C LYS A 14 -12.88 6.13 -34.13
N LEU A 15 -12.53 5.03 -34.81
CA LEU A 15 -13.25 4.53 -35.97
C LEU A 15 -14.18 3.38 -35.58
N PHE A 16 -15.43 3.44 -36.02
CA PHE A 16 -16.43 2.40 -35.84
C PHE A 16 -17.00 1.99 -37.20
N PRO A 17 -17.32 0.72 -37.47
CA PRO A 17 -17.93 0.33 -38.74
C PRO A 17 -19.27 1.04 -38.96
N LYS A 18 -19.54 1.54 -40.18
CA LYS A 18 -20.87 2.02 -40.55
C LYS A 18 -21.85 0.88 -40.37
N THR A 19 -22.76 1.00 -39.42
CA THR A 19 -23.54 -0.12 -38.90
C THR A 19 -25.01 0.26 -38.84
N ARG A 20 -25.88 -0.66 -39.25
CA ARG A 20 -27.30 -0.66 -38.91
C ARG A 20 -27.63 -2.06 -38.44
N ALA A 21 -27.85 -2.21 -37.15
CA ALA A 21 -28.25 -3.46 -36.53
C ALA A 21 -29.58 -3.26 -35.79
N THR A 22 -30.54 -4.13 -36.03
CA THR A 22 -31.78 -4.23 -35.26
C THR A 22 -31.94 -5.66 -34.75
N LEU A 23 -32.13 -5.78 -33.44
CA LEU A 23 -32.47 -7.01 -32.77
C LEU A 23 -33.84 -6.85 -32.14
N LYS A 24 -34.84 -7.49 -32.72
CA LYS A 24 -36.17 -7.62 -32.15
C LYS A 24 -36.46 -9.08 -31.85
N MET A 25 -36.86 -9.37 -30.63
CA MET A 25 -37.23 -10.69 -30.14
C MET A 25 -38.43 -10.52 -29.22
N ASP A 26 -39.52 -11.22 -29.52
CA ASP A 26 -40.72 -11.23 -28.69
C ASP A 26 -40.91 -12.64 -28.14
N ASN A 27 -40.95 -12.75 -26.81
CA ASN A 27 -41.05 -14.01 -26.08
C ASN A 27 -40.03 -15.09 -26.53
N GLY A 28 -38.81 -14.69 -26.87
CA GLY A 28 -37.80 -15.61 -27.38
C GLY A 28 -37.06 -16.37 -26.29
N SER A 29 -36.24 -17.33 -26.72
CA SER A 29 -35.32 -18.06 -25.86
C SER A 29 -33.92 -18.13 -26.43
N ILE A 30 -32.90 -18.01 -25.59
CA ILE A 30 -31.49 -18.20 -25.98
C ILE A 30 -30.88 -19.29 -25.12
N LYS A 31 -30.22 -20.26 -25.77
CA LYS A 31 -29.46 -21.32 -25.13
C LYS A 31 -28.04 -21.29 -25.69
N THR A 32 -27.04 -21.39 -24.81
CA THR A 32 -25.62 -21.45 -25.21
C THR A 32 -25.03 -22.77 -24.75
N THR A 33 -23.93 -23.20 -25.38
CA THR A 33 -23.25 -24.45 -25.01
C THR A 33 -22.72 -24.42 -23.58
N ASN A 34 -22.37 -23.23 -23.09
CA ASN A 34 -21.76 -23.01 -21.78
C ASN A 34 -22.78 -22.77 -20.66
N PHE A 35 -24.08 -22.71 -20.99
CA PHE A 35 -25.15 -22.47 -20.03
C PHE A 35 -26.35 -23.40 -20.34
N PRO A 36 -26.55 -24.48 -19.55
CA PRO A 36 -27.52 -25.54 -19.88
C PRO A 36 -28.98 -25.09 -19.78
N GLU A 37 -29.28 -24.10 -18.94
CA GLU A 37 -30.61 -23.49 -18.83
C GLU A 37 -30.85 -22.52 -20.01
N ALA A 38 -32.04 -22.55 -20.63
CA ALA A 38 -32.39 -21.53 -21.60
C ALA A 38 -32.83 -20.24 -20.87
N LEU A 39 -32.33 -19.08 -21.32
CA LEU A 39 -32.99 -17.82 -21.02
C LEU A 39 -34.31 -17.80 -21.78
N THR A 40 -35.42 -17.49 -21.12
CA THR A 40 -36.77 -17.55 -21.70
C THR A 40 -37.54 -16.26 -21.44
N SER A 41 -38.68 -16.09 -22.12
CA SER A 41 -39.50 -14.87 -22.03
C SER A 41 -38.69 -13.61 -22.36
N ILE A 42 -37.74 -13.74 -23.30
CA ILE A 42 -36.83 -12.65 -23.65
C ILE A 42 -37.58 -11.69 -24.57
N GLN A 43 -37.79 -10.48 -24.10
CA GLN A 43 -38.26 -9.37 -24.91
C GLN A 43 -37.10 -8.42 -25.18
N ILE A 44 -36.58 -8.42 -26.41
CA ILE A 44 -35.52 -7.52 -26.82
C ILE A 44 -36.02 -6.64 -27.96
N ASP A 45 -35.84 -5.34 -27.84
CA ASP A 45 -35.91 -4.40 -28.95
C ASP A 45 -34.71 -3.45 -28.81
N ALA A 46 -33.65 -3.79 -29.53
CA ALA A 46 -32.38 -3.09 -29.50
C ALA A 46 -31.97 -2.67 -30.92
N GLN A 47 -31.37 -1.49 -31.02
CA GLN A 47 -30.91 -0.89 -32.26
C GLN A 47 -29.52 -0.31 -32.07
N LEU A 48 -28.58 -0.69 -32.94
CA LEU A 48 -27.26 -0.09 -33.03
C LEU A 48 -27.12 0.58 -34.40
N SER A 49 -26.75 1.86 -34.41
CA SER A 49 -26.55 2.62 -35.64
C SER A 49 -25.25 3.39 -35.62
N ASN A 50 -24.56 3.41 -36.75
CA ASN A 50 -23.43 4.28 -37.06
C ASN A 50 -23.52 4.72 -38.53
N THR A 51 -23.54 6.03 -38.78
CA THR A 51 -23.84 6.58 -40.11
C THR A 51 -22.62 6.95 -40.95
N ASP A 52 -21.48 7.25 -40.32
CA ASP A 52 -20.33 7.87 -41.00
C ASP A 52 -18.99 7.16 -40.81
N GLY A 53 -18.91 6.17 -39.92
CA GLY A 53 -17.68 5.44 -39.61
C GLY A 53 -16.95 5.94 -38.36
N THR A 54 -17.50 6.89 -37.60
CA THR A 54 -16.85 7.52 -36.44
C THR A 54 -17.53 7.15 -35.13
N PHE A 55 -16.79 7.20 -34.02
CA PHE A 55 -17.38 6.97 -32.69
C PHE A 55 -18.50 7.98 -32.37
N ARG A 56 -18.33 9.23 -32.79
CA ARG A 56 -19.27 10.33 -32.54
C ARG A 56 -20.69 10.06 -33.05
N ASN A 57 -20.83 9.45 -34.22
CA ASN A 57 -22.14 9.16 -34.81
C ASN A 57 -22.62 7.72 -34.53
N SER A 58 -22.11 7.10 -33.46
CA SER A 58 -22.59 5.82 -32.96
C SER A 58 -23.74 6.01 -31.97
N LYS A 59 -24.76 5.16 -32.05
CA LYS A 59 -25.91 5.16 -31.14
C LYS A 59 -26.40 3.74 -30.90
N LEU A 60 -26.53 3.38 -29.63
CA LEU A 60 -27.15 2.16 -29.14
C LEU A 60 -28.42 2.52 -28.37
N ILE A 61 -29.57 2.02 -28.80
CA ILE A 61 -30.83 2.09 -28.08
C ILE A 61 -31.23 0.67 -27.70
N ILE A 62 -31.47 0.48 -26.42
CA ILE A 62 -32.08 -0.70 -25.84
C ILE A 62 -33.40 -0.23 -25.27
N LYS A 63 -34.52 -0.52 -25.96
CA LYS A 63 -35.85 -0.33 -25.39
C LYS A 63 -35.97 -1.24 -24.16
N PRO A 64 -36.94 -1.00 -23.25
CA PRO A 64 -37.10 -1.82 -22.06
C PRO A 64 -37.08 -3.31 -22.40
N ILE A 65 -35.96 -3.97 -22.07
CA ILE A 65 -35.83 -5.41 -22.10
C ILE A 65 -36.36 -5.89 -20.76
N SER A 66 -37.26 -6.86 -20.79
CA SER A 66 -37.59 -7.66 -19.63
C SER A 66 -37.26 -9.12 -19.94
N PHE A 67 -36.64 -9.81 -18.98
CA PHE A 67 -36.45 -11.25 -19.04
C PHE A 67 -36.54 -11.85 -17.64
N LEU A 68 -36.86 -13.14 -17.61
CA LEU A 68 -36.75 -13.96 -16.41
C LEU A 68 -35.47 -14.75 -16.48
N MET A 69 -34.60 -14.59 -15.48
CA MET A 69 -33.42 -15.42 -15.30
C MET A 69 -33.58 -16.18 -14.00
N ALA A 70 -33.66 -17.52 -14.08
CA ALA A 70 -33.92 -18.37 -12.91
C ALA A 70 -35.18 -17.95 -12.11
N GLY A 71 -36.24 -17.50 -12.80
CA GLY A 71 -37.49 -17.04 -12.19
C GLY A 71 -37.45 -15.61 -11.62
N GLN A 72 -36.34 -14.88 -11.74
CA GLN A 72 -36.23 -13.52 -11.24
C GLN A 72 -36.34 -12.49 -12.37
N PRO A 73 -37.22 -11.48 -12.24
CA PRO A 73 -37.39 -10.45 -13.26
C PRO A 73 -36.23 -9.46 -13.24
N PHE A 74 -35.76 -9.14 -14.43
CA PHE A 74 -34.79 -8.07 -14.66
C PHE A 74 -35.28 -7.16 -15.77
N MET A 75 -35.18 -5.85 -15.52
CA MET A 75 -35.50 -4.81 -16.50
C MET A 75 -34.27 -3.94 -16.77
N LEU A 76 -34.03 -3.66 -18.05
CA LEU A 76 -33.00 -2.75 -18.52
C LEU A 76 -33.54 -1.89 -19.67
N LYS A 77 -33.33 -0.59 -19.57
CA LYS A 77 -33.51 0.36 -20.67
C LYS A 77 -32.21 1.16 -20.79
N ALA A 78 -31.71 1.35 -21.99
CA ALA A 78 -30.51 2.14 -22.20
C ALA A 78 -30.57 2.91 -23.51
N ALA A 79 -30.05 4.13 -23.51
CA ALA A 79 -29.70 4.88 -24.70
C ALA A 79 -28.29 5.41 -24.50
N VAL A 80 -27.38 4.99 -25.37
CA VAL A 80 -25.98 5.43 -25.38
C VAL A 80 -25.69 5.98 -26.76
N SER A 81 -25.14 7.18 -26.84
CA SER A 81 -24.77 7.82 -28.11
C SER A 81 -23.45 8.55 -27.98
N ASP A 82 -22.81 8.83 -29.11
CA ASP A 82 -21.56 9.58 -29.15
C ASP A 82 -20.47 8.83 -28.38
N PHE A 83 -19.96 7.74 -28.96
CA PHE A 83 -18.96 6.90 -28.29
C PHE A 83 -17.59 7.59 -28.14
N GLU A 84 -17.47 8.82 -28.64
CA GLU A 84 -16.33 9.70 -28.41
C GLU A 84 -16.52 10.58 -27.17
N ASN A 85 -17.74 11.08 -26.94
CA ASN A 85 -18.14 11.79 -25.72
C ASN A 85 -19.47 11.20 -25.22
N ILE A 86 -19.35 10.10 -24.48
CA ILE A 86 -20.47 9.20 -24.17
C ILE A 86 -21.60 9.96 -23.50
N ARG A 87 -22.74 10.04 -24.20
CA ARG A 87 -24.03 10.45 -23.63
C ARG A 87 -24.80 9.19 -23.28
N TYR A 88 -25.18 9.09 -22.02
CA TYR A 88 -25.86 7.92 -21.47
C TYR A 88 -27.18 8.30 -20.82
N ASP A 89 -28.17 7.43 -20.95
CA ASP A 89 -29.46 7.44 -20.26
C ASP A 89 -29.85 5.96 -20.05
N LEU A 90 -29.65 5.45 -18.84
CA LEU A 90 -29.77 4.04 -18.50
C LEU A 90 -30.64 3.87 -17.24
N SER A 91 -31.60 2.96 -17.30
CA SER A 91 -32.40 2.53 -16.16
C SER A 91 -32.29 1.02 -16.01
N SER A 92 -32.06 0.56 -14.78
CA SER A 92 -32.04 -0.87 -14.47
C SER A 92 -32.77 -1.15 -13.17
N LYS A 93 -33.61 -2.18 -13.17
CA LYS A 93 -34.32 -2.66 -11.98
C LYS A 93 -34.44 -4.18 -12.01
N GLY A 94 -33.90 -4.86 -11.01
CA GLY A 94 -34.06 -6.31 -10.88
C GLY A 94 -32.91 -6.98 -10.12
N ASN A 95 -32.90 -8.31 -10.14
CA ASN A 95 -31.83 -9.13 -9.62
C ASN A 95 -31.08 -9.82 -10.76
N ILE A 96 -29.76 -9.85 -10.66
CA ILE A 96 -28.86 -10.52 -11.58
C ILE A 96 -28.05 -11.55 -10.80
N ASP A 97 -28.09 -12.80 -11.25
CA ASP A 97 -27.10 -13.81 -10.87
C ASP A 97 -25.89 -13.70 -11.82
N LEU A 98 -24.79 -13.16 -11.31
CA LEU A 98 -23.57 -12.98 -12.10
C LEU A 98 -22.92 -14.29 -12.49
N GLY A 99 -23.10 -15.37 -11.71
CA GLY A 99 -22.60 -16.69 -12.07
C GLY A 99 -23.24 -17.17 -13.36
N LYS A 100 -24.57 -17.02 -13.46
CA LYS A 100 -25.34 -17.38 -14.67
C LYS A 100 -25.01 -16.47 -15.85
N ILE A 101 -24.92 -15.15 -15.65
CA ILE A 101 -24.52 -14.20 -16.71
C ILE A 101 -23.12 -14.53 -17.22
N TYR A 102 -22.17 -14.78 -16.33
CA TYR A 102 -20.78 -15.04 -16.71
C TYR A 102 -20.64 -16.36 -17.48
N GLN A 103 -21.33 -17.43 -17.04
CA GLN A 103 -21.42 -18.70 -17.78
C GLN A 103 -22.04 -18.52 -19.16
N PHE A 104 -23.09 -17.71 -19.26
CA PHE A 104 -23.79 -17.46 -20.52
C PHE A 104 -22.89 -16.79 -21.57
N PHE A 105 -22.12 -15.76 -21.17
CA PHE A 105 -21.24 -15.01 -22.09
C PHE A 105 -19.82 -15.57 -22.22
N ALA A 106 -19.38 -16.45 -21.31
CA ALA A 106 -18.06 -17.09 -21.31
C ALA A 106 -16.89 -16.11 -21.49
N ILE A 107 -16.88 -15.05 -20.68
CA ILE A 107 -15.77 -14.08 -20.64
C ILE A 107 -14.50 -14.83 -20.17
N LYS A 108 -13.35 -14.57 -20.78
CA LYS A 108 -12.07 -15.19 -20.38
C LYS A 108 -11.38 -14.37 -19.29
N GLY A 109 -10.62 -15.04 -18.43
CA GLY A 109 -9.73 -14.41 -17.43
C GLY A 109 -10.40 -13.89 -16.16
N TYR A 110 -11.71 -14.10 -16.01
CA TYR A 110 -12.40 -13.88 -14.74
C TYR A 110 -13.28 -15.08 -14.41
N GLN A 111 -13.61 -15.23 -13.14
CA GLN A 111 -14.70 -16.08 -12.68
C GLN A 111 -15.47 -15.29 -11.66
N VAL A 112 -16.76 -15.08 -11.95
CA VAL A 112 -17.62 -14.23 -11.12
C VAL A 112 -18.83 -15.03 -10.70
N ARG A 113 -19.16 -15.00 -9.41
CA ARG A 113 -20.37 -15.58 -8.84
C ARG A 113 -20.96 -14.62 -7.82
N GLY A 114 -22.27 -14.63 -7.64
CA GLY A 114 -22.96 -13.79 -6.66
C GLY A 114 -24.11 -13.01 -7.27
N ASN A 115 -24.77 -12.19 -6.46
CA ASN A 115 -25.98 -11.49 -6.86
C ASN A 115 -25.81 -9.98 -6.82
N ILE A 116 -26.32 -9.31 -7.86
CA ILE A 116 -26.46 -7.86 -7.92
C ILE A 116 -27.95 -7.51 -8.00
N PHE A 117 -28.39 -6.62 -7.14
CA PHE A 117 -29.71 -6.03 -7.16
C PHE A 117 -29.58 -4.57 -7.59
N THR A 118 -30.32 -4.17 -8.60
CA THR A 118 -30.29 -2.80 -9.13
C THR A 118 -31.66 -2.16 -9.00
N ASN A 119 -31.65 -0.85 -8.72
CA ASN A 119 -32.76 0.05 -8.94
C ASN A 119 -32.16 1.44 -9.19
N VAL A 120 -31.73 1.70 -10.42
CA VAL A 120 -30.94 2.87 -10.80
C VAL A 120 -31.51 3.58 -12.03
N HIS A 121 -31.28 4.88 -12.09
CA HIS A 121 -31.42 5.71 -13.28
C HIS A 121 -30.18 6.61 -13.39
N PHE A 122 -29.37 6.38 -14.43
CA PHE A 122 -28.13 7.09 -14.70
C PHE A 122 -28.25 7.85 -16.01
N LYS A 123 -28.04 9.16 -15.97
CA LYS A 123 -28.14 10.03 -17.13
C LYS A 123 -27.10 11.13 -17.09
N GLY A 124 -26.37 11.31 -18.18
CA GLY A 124 -25.36 12.36 -18.26
C GLY A 124 -24.52 12.32 -19.52
N LEU A 125 -23.47 13.15 -19.49
CA LEU A 125 -22.48 13.29 -20.55
C LEU A 125 -21.08 13.10 -19.97
N GLN A 126 -20.25 12.29 -20.63
CA GLN A 126 -18.89 11.99 -20.20
C GLN A 126 -18.07 13.27 -19.96
N SER A 127 -18.14 14.25 -20.86
CA SER A 127 -17.41 15.50 -20.71
C SER A 127 -17.93 16.38 -19.57
N ASP A 128 -19.20 16.25 -19.15
CA ASP A 128 -19.71 16.93 -17.95
C ASP A 128 -19.17 16.26 -16.68
N ALA A 129 -19.11 14.93 -16.63
CA ALA A 129 -18.49 14.19 -15.53
C ALA A 129 -17.00 14.52 -15.40
N ALA A 130 -16.25 14.44 -16.51
CA ALA A 130 -14.82 14.75 -16.54
C ALA A 130 -14.49 16.21 -16.16
N ALA A 131 -15.37 17.15 -16.51
CA ALA A 131 -15.21 18.57 -16.17
C ALA A 131 -15.77 18.94 -14.78
N GLY A 132 -16.21 17.98 -13.97
CA GLY A 132 -16.77 18.25 -12.65
C GLY A 132 -18.12 18.97 -12.66
N ARG A 133 -18.85 19.00 -13.78
CA ARG A 133 -20.15 19.67 -13.95
C ARG A 133 -21.29 18.79 -13.44
N PHE A 134 -21.20 18.37 -12.18
CA PHE A 134 -22.06 17.34 -11.59
C PHE A 134 -23.55 17.71 -11.53
N THR A 135 -23.89 19.01 -11.55
CA THR A 135 -25.29 19.48 -11.64
C THR A 135 -25.97 19.13 -12.96
N ARG A 136 -25.19 18.73 -13.98
CA ARG A 136 -25.69 18.25 -15.29
C ARG A 136 -25.84 16.72 -15.36
N LEU A 137 -25.47 16.03 -14.28
CA LEU A 137 -25.62 14.59 -14.16
C LEU A 137 -26.87 14.27 -13.34
N SER A 138 -27.57 13.23 -13.72
CA SER A 138 -28.73 12.70 -13.00
C SER A 138 -28.52 11.20 -12.81
N ASN A 139 -27.62 10.85 -11.87
CA ASN A 139 -27.39 9.47 -11.47
C ASN A 139 -27.99 9.22 -10.09
N THR A 140 -28.96 8.34 -10.05
CA THR A 140 -29.77 8.11 -8.86
C THR A 140 -30.08 6.64 -8.69
N GLY A 141 -30.36 6.26 -7.45
CA GLY A 141 -30.84 4.92 -7.11
C GLY A 141 -29.83 4.10 -6.32
N THR A 142 -29.98 2.78 -6.34
CA THR A 142 -29.24 1.87 -5.48
C THR A 142 -28.74 0.64 -6.22
N ILE A 143 -27.56 0.17 -5.81
CA ILE A 143 -27.00 -1.12 -6.20
C ILE A 143 -26.64 -1.87 -4.93
N ARG A 144 -27.08 -3.13 -4.84
CA ARG A 144 -26.71 -4.02 -3.73
C ARG A 144 -26.01 -5.25 -4.27
N ILE A 145 -24.88 -5.59 -3.66
CA ILE A 145 -24.10 -6.79 -3.94
C ILE A 145 -24.25 -7.75 -2.77
N LYS A 146 -24.50 -9.02 -3.05
CA LYS A 146 -24.51 -10.10 -2.06
C LYS A 146 -23.66 -11.27 -2.52
N GLN A 147 -22.80 -11.76 -1.63
CA GLN A 147 -22.01 -12.98 -1.82
C GLN A 147 -21.28 -13.03 -3.16
N LEU A 148 -20.65 -11.91 -3.54
CA LEU A 148 -19.86 -11.82 -4.75
C LEU A 148 -18.49 -12.46 -4.52
N ASN A 149 -18.14 -13.42 -5.36
CA ASN A 149 -16.80 -13.97 -5.48
C ASN A 149 -16.26 -13.58 -6.87
N LEU A 150 -15.11 -12.92 -6.89
CA LEU A 150 -14.38 -12.52 -8.09
C LEU A 150 -12.98 -13.12 -8.06
N GLN A 151 -12.73 -14.03 -8.98
CA GLN A 151 -11.39 -14.48 -9.33
C GLN A 151 -10.97 -13.83 -10.65
N SER A 152 -9.71 -13.42 -10.76
CA SER A 152 -9.13 -12.87 -11.98
C SER A 152 -7.72 -13.37 -12.14
N ASP A 153 -7.27 -13.59 -13.37
CA ASP A 153 -5.86 -13.91 -13.67
C ASP A 153 -4.92 -12.76 -13.26
N LEU A 154 -5.48 -11.56 -13.10
CA LEU A 154 -4.75 -10.40 -12.59
C LEU A 154 -4.42 -10.52 -11.12
N PHE A 155 -5.08 -11.37 -10.31
CA PHE A 155 -4.85 -11.46 -8.87
C PHE A 155 -4.61 -12.89 -8.38
N PRO A 156 -3.62 -13.13 -7.51
CA PRO A 156 -3.28 -14.48 -7.04
C PRO A 156 -4.35 -15.09 -6.12
N LYS A 157 -5.22 -14.25 -5.54
CA LYS A 157 -6.30 -14.65 -4.63
C LYS A 157 -7.63 -14.09 -5.12
N GLU A 158 -8.70 -14.76 -4.73
CA GLU A 158 -10.06 -14.30 -5.00
C GLU A 158 -10.47 -13.15 -4.07
N PHE A 159 -11.29 -12.25 -4.59
CA PHE A 159 -12.01 -11.24 -3.82
C PHE A 159 -13.39 -11.77 -3.44
N ARG A 160 -13.65 -11.85 -2.14
CA ARG A 160 -14.96 -12.27 -1.61
C ARG A 160 -15.65 -11.08 -0.96
N ILE A 161 -16.67 -10.57 -1.62
CA ILE A 161 -17.51 -9.47 -1.15
C ILE A 161 -18.81 -10.07 -0.61
N SER A 162 -18.91 -10.15 0.72
CA SER A 162 -20.11 -10.70 1.36
C SER A 162 -21.32 -9.77 1.20
N ARG A 163 -21.09 -8.45 1.23
CA ARG A 163 -22.12 -7.42 1.09
C ARG A 163 -21.52 -6.11 0.59
N GLY A 164 -22.26 -5.42 -0.28
CA GLY A 164 -22.01 -4.02 -0.64
C GLY A 164 -23.33 -3.32 -0.88
N ASP A 165 -23.61 -2.25 -0.16
CA ASP A 165 -24.81 -1.43 -0.33
C ASP A 165 -24.41 -0.04 -0.84
N PHE A 166 -24.80 0.28 -2.07
CA PHE A 166 -24.44 1.52 -2.74
C PHE A 166 -25.68 2.36 -3.05
N SER A 167 -25.61 3.66 -2.76
CA SER A 167 -26.61 4.63 -3.17
C SER A 167 -25.96 5.74 -3.99
N PHE A 168 -26.59 6.10 -5.10
CA PHE A 168 -26.10 7.10 -6.04
C PHE A 168 -26.93 8.38 -5.93
N THR A 169 -26.25 9.53 -5.90
CA THR A 169 -26.88 10.85 -6.00
C THR A 169 -25.96 11.77 -6.79
N ASN A 170 -26.34 12.03 -8.04
CA ASN A 170 -25.57 12.76 -9.05
C ASN A 170 -24.19 12.15 -9.30
N GLU A 171 -23.14 12.63 -8.65
CA GLU A 171 -21.80 12.05 -8.80
C GLU A 171 -21.38 11.17 -7.61
N GLN A 172 -22.05 11.35 -6.46
CA GLN A 172 -21.63 10.67 -5.24
C GLN A 172 -22.21 9.25 -5.20
N MET A 173 -21.34 8.27 -5.03
CA MET A 173 -21.69 6.89 -4.70
C MET A 173 -21.36 6.65 -3.22
N LYS A 174 -22.37 6.73 -2.37
CA LYS A 174 -22.24 6.42 -0.94
C LYS A 174 -22.36 4.91 -0.72
N PHE A 175 -21.61 4.39 0.24
CA PHE A 175 -21.74 3.02 0.73
C PHE A 175 -21.71 3.00 2.25
N ASP A 176 -22.77 2.47 2.84
CA ASP A 176 -22.90 2.38 4.31
C ASP A 176 -22.21 1.13 4.86
N GLU A 177 -22.15 0.06 4.06
CA GLU A 177 -21.50 -1.20 4.43
C GLU A 177 -20.95 -1.89 3.18
N PHE A 178 -19.64 -2.04 3.12
CA PHE A 178 -18.94 -2.84 2.13
C PHE A 178 -17.96 -3.79 2.84
N LYS A 179 -18.29 -5.09 2.82
CA LYS A 179 -17.58 -6.15 3.53
C LYS A 179 -16.89 -7.08 2.54
N ALA A 180 -15.57 -7.00 2.48
CA ALA A 180 -14.74 -7.76 1.56
C ALA A 180 -13.65 -8.55 2.30
N VAL A 181 -13.20 -9.64 1.66
CA VAL A 181 -12.04 -10.42 2.06
C VAL A 181 -11.18 -10.65 0.83
N TYR A 182 -9.88 -10.49 0.99
CA TYR A 182 -8.86 -10.84 0.00
C TYR A 182 -7.76 -11.62 0.70
N GLY A 183 -7.53 -12.86 0.26
CA GLY A 183 -6.59 -13.76 0.93
C GLY A 183 -6.94 -13.95 2.41
N SER A 184 -6.01 -13.58 3.29
CA SER A 184 -6.18 -13.60 4.75
C SER A 184 -6.54 -12.24 5.36
N SER A 185 -6.81 -11.24 4.53
CA SER A 185 -7.17 -9.88 4.92
C SER A 185 -8.68 -9.65 4.85
N ASP A 186 -9.26 -9.01 5.88
CA ASP A 186 -10.67 -8.61 5.91
C ASP A 186 -10.83 -7.09 5.92
N PHE A 187 -11.88 -6.60 5.26
CA PHE A 187 -12.17 -5.19 5.10
C PHE A 187 -13.66 -4.93 5.35
N ASN A 188 -13.94 -3.99 6.24
CA ASN A 188 -15.25 -3.39 6.41
C ASN A 188 -15.12 -1.88 6.16
N LEU A 189 -15.75 -1.43 5.08
CA LEU A 189 -15.62 -0.08 4.55
C LEU A 189 -16.98 0.63 4.58
N ASN A 190 -16.97 1.91 4.95
CA ASN A 190 -18.11 2.82 4.81
C ASN A 190 -17.63 4.21 4.42
N GLY A 191 -18.40 4.94 3.62
CA GLY A 191 -18.01 6.26 3.12
C GLY A 191 -18.64 6.58 1.78
N TYR A 192 -17.91 7.31 0.95
CA TYR A 192 -18.37 7.63 -0.39
C TYR A 192 -17.22 7.72 -1.39
N LEU A 193 -17.58 7.48 -2.65
CA LEU A 193 -16.77 7.76 -3.82
C LEU A 193 -17.41 8.88 -4.63
N GLU A 194 -16.59 9.60 -5.37
CA GLU A 194 -16.94 10.60 -6.35
C GLU A 194 -16.17 10.34 -7.64
N ASN A 195 -16.63 10.93 -8.74
CA ASN A 195 -16.06 10.76 -10.07
C ASN A 195 -16.15 9.32 -10.61
N VAL A 196 -17.08 8.50 -10.10
CA VAL A 196 -17.26 7.10 -10.51
C VAL A 196 -17.65 7.02 -11.98
N MET A 197 -18.52 7.91 -12.47
CA MET A 197 -18.94 7.86 -13.87
C MET A 197 -17.80 8.26 -14.81
N SER A 198 -17.04 9.30 -14.50
CA SER A 198 -15.87 9.66 -15.31
C SER A 198 -14.80 8.58 -15.26
N TYR A 199 -14.58 7.96 -14.09
CA TYR A 199 -13.62 6.87 -13.91
C TYR A 199 -13.94 5.65 -14.78
N VAL A 200 -15.21 5.25 -14.84
CA VAL A 200 -15.65 4.11 -15.66
C VAL A 200 -15.62 4.44 -17.16
N LEU A 201 -15.98 5.67 -17.55
CA LEU A 201 -16.11 6.06 -18.96
C LEU A 201 -14.79 6.58 -19.58
N ASN A 202 -13.77 6.86 -18.77
CA ASN A 202 -12.49 7.41 -19.23
C ASN A 202 -11.33 6.84 -18.41
N GLU A 203 -10.52 6.00 -19.05
CA GLU A 203 -9.36 5.31 -18.45
C GLU A 203 -8.32 6.25 -17.80
N LYS A 204 -8.29 7.54 -18.20
CA LYS A 204 -7.38 8.55 -17.63
C LYS A 204 -7.96 9.30 -16.43
N SER A 205 -9.22 9.11 -16.10
CA SER A 205 -9.85 9.81 -14.97
C SER A 205 -9.42 9.21 -13.64
N SER A 206 -9.30 10.05 -12.62
CA SER A 206 -9.04 9.59 -11.25
C SER A 206 -10.34 9.35 -10.47
N LEU A 207 -10.35 8.30 -9.66
CA LEU A 207 -11.41 8.04 -8.70
C LEU A 207 -11.15 8.80 -7.41
N LYS A 208 -12.17 9.46 -6.87
CA LYS A 208 -12.07 10.22 -5.62
C LYS A 208 -12.88 9.58 -4.51
N GLY A 209 -12.46 9.71 -3.26
CA GLY A 209 -13.31 9.27 -2.16
C GLY A 209 -12.77 9.48 -0.77
N ILE A 210 -13.69 9.39 0.19
CA ILE A 210 -13.41 9.44 1.63
C ILE A 210 -14.14 8.30 2.32
N PHE A 211 -13.40 7.47 3.08
CA PHE A 211 -13.98 6.33 3.79
C PHE A 211 -13.36 6.04 5.15
N THR A 212 -14.03 5.19 5.91
CA THR A 212 -13.48 4.54 7.10
C THR A 212 -13.24 3.07 6.79
N LEU A 213 -12.06 2.57 7.14
CA LEU A 213 -11.69 1.17 7.05
C LEU A 213 -11.58 0.58 8.45
N LYS A 214 -12.33 -0.50 8.69
CA LYS A 214 -12.14 -1.38 9.86
C LYS A 214 -11.74 -2.77 9.39
N SER A 215 -10.71 -3.34 10.02
CA SER A 215 -10.21 -4.67 9.70
C SER A 215 -9.85 -5.42 10.99
N LYS A 216 -10.07 -6.72 11.03
CA LYS A 216 -9.50 -7.56 12.10
C LYS A 216 -8.05 -7.90 11.78
N LYS A 217 -7.76 -8.24 10.53
CA LYS A 217 -6.43 -8.58 10.05
C LYS A 217 -6.20 -8.04 8.63
N ILE A 218 -5.04 -7.42 8.43
CA ILE A 218 -4.49 -7.10 7.12
C ILE A 218 -3.17 -7.86 6.98
N ASN A 219 -2.99 -8.54 5.85
CA ASN A 219 -1.72 -9.11 5.45
C ASN A 219 -1.14 -8.29 4.29
N ALA A 220 -0.21 -7.38 4.60
CA ALA A 220 0.40 -6.50 3.62
C ALA A 220 1.21 -7.28 2.56
N ASP A 221 1.75 -8.44 2.94
CA ASP A 221 2.54 -9.29 2.05
C ASP A 221 1.72 -9.83 0.86
N GLU A 222 0.38 -9.94 1.00
CA GLU A 222 -0.50 -10.39 -0.08
C GLU A 222 -0.67 -9.36 -1.21
N PHE A 223 -0.17 -8.13 -1.02
CA PHE A 223 -0.22 -7.04 -2.01
C PHE A 223 1.11 -6.82 -2.75
N MET A 224 2.18 -7.54 -2.38
CA MET A 224 3.51 -7.42 -3.01
C MET A 224 3.66 -8.16 -4.35
N VAL A 225 2.55 -8.69 -4.87
CA VAL A 225 2.58 -9.67 -5.95
C VAL A 225 2.47 -8.94 -7.28
N TYR A 226 3.55 -8.68 -8.04
CA TYR A 226 3.63 -8.59 -9.53
C TYR A 226 5.05 -8.19 -10.05
N ALA A 227 6.15 -8.78 -9.58
CA ALA A 227 7.44 -8.50 -10.25
C ALA A 227 7.63 -9.19 -11.60
N ASP A 228 6.86 -10.24 -11.91
CA ASP A 228 7.01 -11.04 -13.13
C ASP A 228 5.74 -11.01 -13.99
N GLN A 229 5.90 -10.71 -15.28
CA GLN A 229 4.82 -10.45 -16.25
C GLN A 229 3.99 -11.68 -16.66
N ASN A 230 4.09 -12.81 -15.95
CA ASN A 230 3.29 -14.02 -16.20
C ASN A 230 3.08 -14.81 -14.90
N PRO A 231 1.99 -14.57 -14.15
CA PRO A 231 1.71 -15.31 -12.92
C PRO A 231 1.13 -16.69 -13.25
N VAL A 232 1.94 -17.61 -13.77
CA VAL A 232 1.55 -19.01 -13.94
C VAL A 232 2.00 -19.78 -12.69
N LYS A 233 1.15 -19.72 -11.67
CA LYS A 233 1.21 -20.38 -10.33
C LYS A 233 1.78 -19.51 -9.20
N PRO A 234 1.14 -19.54 -8.01
CA PRO A 234 1.71 -18.96 -6.80
C PRO A 234 2.90 -19.82 -6.34
N SER A 235 4.12 -19.40 -6.66
CA SER A 235 5.31 -19.84 -5.93
C SER A 235 5.44 -19.01 -4.65
N SER A 236 5.87 -19.66 -3.57
CA SER A 236 6.15 -19.04 -2.27
C SER A 236 7.39 -18.15 -2.38
N GLY A 237 7.19 -16.91 -2.82
CA GLY A 237 8.25 -15.91 -3.02
C GLY A 237 7.75 -14.83 -3.96
N SER A 238 6.81 -14.01 -3.50
CA SER A 238 6.41 -12.82 -4.25
C SER A 238 7.54 -11.82 -4.23
N ASN A 239 8.28 -11.72 -5.33
CA ASN A 239 9.14 -10.57 -5.57
C ASN A 239 8.27 -9.44 -6.10
N GLY A 240 8.54 -8.22 -5.66
CA GLY A 240 7.86 -7.00 -6.08
C GLY A 240 7.56 -6.05 -4.92
N VAL A 241 7.35 -4.80 -5.28
CA VAL A 241 6.86 -3.78 -4.34
C VAL A 241 5.34 -3.67 -4.42
N ILE A 242 4.70 -3.11 -3.40
CA ILE A 242 3.25 -2.85 -3.41
C ILE A 242 2.97 -1.71 -4.39
N LEU A 243 2.23 -2.00 -5.47
CA LEU A 243 1.87 -0.97 -6.45
C LEU A 243 0.71 -0.13 -5.93
N ILE A 244 0.90 1.19 -5.93
CA ILE A 244 -0.17 2.14 -5.65
C ILE A 244 -0.70 2.68 -6.99
N PRO A 245 -1.99 2.54 -7.31
CA PRO A 245 -2.52 3.05 -8.57
C PRO A 245 -2.43 4.59 -8.68
N GLU A 246 -2.05 5.08 -9.87
CA GLU A 246 -1.94 6.52 -10.14
C GLU A 246 -3.29 7.23 -10.27
N ASN A 247 -4.32 6.49 -10.66
CA ASN A 247 -5.67 7.01 -10.90
C ASN A 247 -6.58 6.97 -9.66
N LEU A 248 -6.00 6.93 -8.46
CA LEU A 248 -6.73 6.98 -7.19
C LEU A 248 -6.37 8.24 -6.41
N ASN A 249 -7.38 8.94 -5.91
CA ASN A 249 -7.29 10.04 -4.95
C ASN A 249 -8.26 9.76 -3.80
N ILE A 250 -7.79 9.00 -2.83
CA ILE A 250 -8.61 8.35 -1.81
C ILE A 250 -8.03 8.71 -0.45
N GLN A 251 -8.91 9.11 0.48
CA GLN A 251 -8.54 9.29 1.87
C GLN A 251 -9.34 8.32 2.75
N PHE A 252 -8.69 7.67 3.71
CA PHE A 252 -9.41 6.88 4.69
C PHE A 252 -8.82 6.89 6.08
N LYS A 253 -9.71 6.86 7.08
CA LYS A 253 -9.35 6.56 8.46
C LYS A 253 -9.35 5.06 8.64
N ALA A 254 -8.20 4.49 8.98
CA ALA A 254 -8.02 3.05 9.14
C ALA A 254 -7.95 2.65 10.61
N SER A 255 -8.54 1.50 10.93
CA SER A 255 -8.33 0.78 12.19
C SER A 255 -8.23 -0.72 11.87
N ALA A 256 -7.10 -1.31 12.22
CA ALA A 256 -6.81 -2.72 12.01
C ALA A 256 -6.38 -3.40 13.31
N GLY A 257 -7.02 -4.50 13.68
CA GLY A 257 -6.64 -5.28 14.86
C GLY A 257 -5.22 -5.83 14.77
N GLN A 258 -4.85 -6.35 13.59
CA GLN A 258 -3.51 -6.84 13.30
C GLN A 258 -3.11 -6.50 11.86
N VAL A 259 -1.88 -6.03 11.66
CA VAL A 259 -1.22 -5.92 10.36
C VAL A 259 0.00 -6.84 10.35
N VAL A 260 0.09 -7.70 9.33
CA VAL A 260 1.24 -8.58 9.09
C VAL A 260 2.03 -8.02 7.92
N TYR A 261 3.33 -7.84 8.11
CA TYR A 261 4.24 -7.38 7.07
C TYR A 261 5.64 -7.96 7.28
N SER A 262 6.16 -8.72 6.33
CA SER A 262 7.51 -9.29 6.35
C SER A 262 7.84 -10.01 7.67
N GLY A 263 6.86 -10.75 8.20
CA GLY A 263 6.94 -11.46 9.48
C GLY A 263 6.74 -10.60 10.74
N LEU A 264 6.68 -9.26 10.61
CA LEU A 264 6.29 -8.38 11.71
C LEU A 264 4.79 -8.52 11.99
N LYS A 265 4.45 -8.56 13.28
CA LYS A 265 3.07 -8.52 13.76
C LYS A 265 2.85 -7.19 14.45
N ILE A 266 2.19 -6.29 13.74
CA ILE A 266 1.79 -4.97 14.21
C ILE A 266 0.36 -5.10 14.74
N GLN A 267 0.09 -4.65 15.95
CA GLN A 267 -1.23 -4.77 16.57
C GLN A 267 -1.88 -3.40 16.73
N ASN A 268 -3.21 -3.37 16.78
CA ASN A 268 -4.02 -2.19 17.09
C ASN A 268 -3.65 -0.95 16.25
N ALA A 269 -3.39 -1.15 14.95
CA ALA A 269 -2.97 -0.08 14.06
C ALA A 269 -4.14 0.86 13.76
N THR A 270 -3.88 2.16 13.89
CA THR A 270 -4.83 3.24 13.56
C THR A 270 -4.11 4.36 12.84
N GLY A 271 -4.81 5.11 11.99
CA GLY A 271 -4.22 6.26 11.31
C GLY A 271 -5.08 6.80 10.17
N THR A 272 -4.66 7.90 9.58
CA THR A 272 -5.23 8.45 8.35
C THR A 272 -4.33 8.08 7.17
N MET A 273 -4.90 7.44 6.16
CA MET A 273 -4.23 7.05 4.93
C MET A 273 -4.72 7.89 3.77
N GLU A 274 -3.81 8.32 2.90
CA GLU A 274 -4.10 9.03 1.66
C GLU A 274 -3.39 8.32 0.51
N LEU A 275 -4.16 7.86 -0.48
CA LEU A 275 -3.67 7.33 -1.75
C LEU A 275 -3.86 8.42 -2.79
N ASN A 276 -2.78 8.92 -3.37
CA ASN A 276 -2.84 10.00 -4.34
C ASN A 276 -1.70 9.87 -5.35
N ASN A 277 -2.06 9.74 -6.64
CA ASN A 277 -1.11 9.75 -7.74
C ASN A 277 0.07 8.78 -7.54
N GLY A 278 -0.22 7.52 -7.21
CA GLY A 278 0.78 6.47 -7.04
C GLY A 278 1.59 6.55 -5.74
N ALA A 279 1.21 7.43 -4.81
CA ALA A 279 1.78 7.49 -3.47
C ALA A 279 0.75 7.16 -2.39
N LEU A 280 1.23 6.53 -1.33
CA LEU A 280 0.55 6.34 -0.06
C LEU A 280 1.18 7.30 0.96
N THR A 281 0.34 8.03 1.68
CA THR A 281 0.74 8.80 2.86
C THR A 281 -0.01 8.27 4.08
N LEU A 282 0.73 8.06 5.17
CA LEU A 282 0.24 7.69 6.49
C LEU A 282 0.43 8.89 7.42
N LYS A 283 -0.64 9.34 8.08
CA LYS A 283 -0.64 10.44 9.04
C LYS A 283 -1.30 10.04 10.34
N ASP A 284 -0.78 10.55 11.44
CA ASP A 284 -1.25 10.27 12.80
C ASP A 284 -1.32 8.76 13.05
N THR A 285 -0.34 8.00 12.54
CA THR A 285 -0.39 6.54 12.63
C THR A 285 0.12 6.10 13.99
N GLY A 286 -0.64 5.24 14.65
CA GLY A 286 -0.30 4.65 15.93
C GLY A 286 -0.55 3.16 15.93
N PHE A 287 0.39 2.37 16.46
CA PHE A 287 0.25 0.92 16.54
C PHE A 287 1.12 0.34 17.65
N ASP A 288 0.74 -0.84 18.13
CA ASP A 288 1.54 -1.61 19.07
C ASP A 288 2.51 -2.54 18.31
N LEU A 289 3.79 -2.47 18.67
CA LEU A 289 4.83 -3.38 18.20
C LEU A 289 5.73 -3.70 19.39
N ILE A 290 6.15 -4.95 19.56
CA ILE A 290 7.04 -5.37 20.67
C ILE A 290 6.61 -4.89 22.08
N ASP A 291 5.30 -4.85 22.34
CA ASP A 291 4.64 -4.33 23.58
C ASP A 291 4.83 -2.83 23.84
N VAL A 292 5.18 -2.05 22.82
CA VAL A 292 5.24 -0.59 22.89
C VAL A 292 4.31 0.05 21.86
N MET A 293 3.70 1.16 22.25
CA MET A 293 3.01 2.05 21.31
C MET A 293 4.04 2.82 20.48
N VAL A 294 4.00 2.63 19.17
CA VAL A 294 4.79 3.34 18.18
C VAL A 294 3.89 4.38 17.51
N LYS A 295 4.42 5.59 17.32
CA LYS A 295 3.81 6.62 16.46
C LYS A 295 4.63 6.77 15.20
N MET A 296 3.96 6.90 14.06
CA MET A 296 4.59 7.01 12.76
C MET A 296 3.81 7.90 11.81
N ASP A 297 4.52 8.73 11.07
CA ASP A 297 4.04 9.35 9.84
C ASP A 297 4.93 8.88 8.70
N ALA A 298 4.35 8.54 7.55
CA ALA A 298 5.12 7.96 6.45
C ALA A 298 4.58 8.34 5.07
N THR A 299 5.46 8.30 4.07
CA THR A 299 5.12 8.31 2.65
C THR A 299 5.77 7.13 1.97
N TYR A 300 5.07 6.53 1.01
CA TYR A 300 5.54 5.41 0.20
C TYR A 300 5.10 5.63 -1.25
N ARG A 301 5.99 5.37 -2.21
CA ARG A 301 5.70 5.50 -3.64
C ARG A 301 6.40 4.39 -4.42
N SER A 302 5.65 3.53 -5.10
CA SER A 302 6.23 2.60 -6.07
C SER A 302 6.75 3.36 -7.28
N THR A 303 8.04 3.22 -7.60
CA THR A 303 8.69 3.85 -8.78
C THR A 303 8.83 2.87 -9.94
N SER A 304 8.81 1.56 -9.66
CA SER A 304 8.70 0.48 -10.65
C SER A 304 8.08 -0.77 -10.01
N LEU A 305 8.00 -1.88 -10.75
CA LEU A 305 7.57 -3.18 -10.21
C LEU A 305 8.50 -3.72 -9.11
N LYS A 306 9.74 -3.22 -9.02
CA LYS A 306 10.79 -3.73 -8.12
C LYS A 306 11.47 -2.65 -7.29
N SER A 307 10.97 -1.41 -7.32
CA SER A 307 11.56 -0.30 -6.56
C SER A 307 10.48 0.63 -6.03
N ALA A 308 10.69 1.12 -4.82
CA ALA A 308 9.81 2.09 -4.19
C ALA A 308 10.61 3.06 -3.30
N ASP A 309 10.19 4.31 -3.25
CA ASP A 309 10.70 5.30 -2.31
C ASP A 309 9.88 5.27 -1.03
N PHE A 310 10.55 5.49 0.11
CA PHE A 310 9.89 5.68 1.38
C PHE A 310 10.50 6.85 2.17
N ASN A 311 9.68 7.41 3.04
CA ASN A 311 10.08 8.37 4.05
C ASN A 311 9.19 8.16 5.28
N PHE A 312 9.74 8.13 6.49
CA PHE A 312 8.94 8.08 7.70
C PHE A 312 9.60 8.81 8.86
N HIS A 313 8.76 9.39 9.72
CA HIS A 313 9.09 9.77 11.07
C HIS A 313 8.56 8.69 12.01
N LEU A 314 9.37 8.16 12.91
CA LEU A 314 8.96 7.15 13.88
C LEU A 314 9.40 7.55 15.28
N SER A 315 8.49 7.43 16.24
CA SER A 315 8.80 7.60 17.65
C SER A 315 8.24 6.45 18.50
N ALA A 316 9.06 5.99 19.44
CA ALA A 316 8.71 4.95 20.41
C ALA A 316 9.42 5.25 21.72
N GLN A 317 8.72 5.06 22.84
CA GLN A 317 9.25 5.35 24.18
C GLN A 317 9.22 4.09 25.04
N ASP A 318 10.26 3.89 25.83
CA ASP A 318 10.30 2.85 26.85
C ASP A 318 10.25 1.40 26.33
N PHE A 319 10.82 1.14 25.14
CA PHE A 319 10.89 -0.21 24.59
C PHE A 319 12.12 -0.98 25.05
N ASP A 320 11.98 -2.31 25.16
CA ASP A 320 13.08 -3.23 25.46
C ASP A 320 13.90 -3.49 24.19
N ILE A 321 15.17 -3.09 24.21
CA ILE A 321 16.08 -3.23 23.06
C ILE A 321 16.41 -4.69 22.74
N ALA A 322 16.47 -5.58 23.74
CA ALA A 322 16.73 -7.00 23.52
C ALA A 322 15.51 -7.67 22.87
N LYS A 323 14.30 -7.25 23.25
CA LYS A 323 13.07 -7.68 22.58
C LYS A 323 13.02 -7.20 21.13
N ALA A 324 13.33 -5.93 20.89
CA ALA A 324 13.44 -5.37 19.54
C ALA A 324 14.43 -6.16 18.67
N TYR A 325 15.62 -6.49 19.19
CA TYR A 325 16.63 -7.29 18.50
C TYR A 325 16.14 -8.69 18.12
N ARG A 326 15.38 -9.35 19.00
CA ARG A 326 14.85 -10.69 18.72
C ARG A 326 13.73 -10.66 17.68
N GLU A 327 12.81 -9.71 17.79
CA GLU A 327 11.53 -9.73 17.07
C GLU A 327 11.55 -8.94 15.76
N ILE A 328 12.43 -7.95 15.62
CA ILE A 328 12.53 -7.11 14.42
C ILE A 328 13.79 -7.50 13.64
N LYS A 329 13.59 -8.30 12.57
CA LYS A 329 14.69 -8.77 11.70
C LYS A 329 15.57 -7.63 11.19
N LEU A 330 14.97 -6.57 10.66
CA LEU A 330 15.70 -5.42 10.12
C LEU A 330 16.58 -4.75 11.18
N PHE A 331 16.06 -4.56 12.40
CA PHE A 331 16.83 -3.98 13.50
C PHE A 331 18.03 -4.87 13.89
N ARG A 332 17.83 -6.19 13.91
CA ARG A 332 18.93 -7.15 14.16
C ARG A 332 20.02 -7.10 13.10
N GLU A 333 19.65 -6.96 11.84
CA GLU A 333 20.59 -6.91 10.71
C GLU A 333 21.36 -5.59 10.68
N MET A 334 20.72 -4.46 11.02
CA MET A 334 21.38 -3.14 11.03
C MET A 334 22.20 -2.86 12.31
N ALA A 335 21.84 -3.47 13.44
CA ALA A 335 22.44 -3.19 14.75
C ALA A 335 22.97 -4.47 15.41
N THR A 336 23.88 -5.20 14.73
CA THR A 336 24.37 -6.51 15.21
C THR A 336 24.98 -6.45 16.61
N SER A 337 25.66 -5.34 16.93
CA SER A 337 26.26 -5.08 18.24
C SER A 337 25.24 -4.91 19.38
N ALA A 338 23.95 -4.70 19.07
CA ALA A 338 22.89 -4.59 20.07
C ALA A 338 22.51 -5.95 20.70
N SER A 339 22.99 -7.07 20.17
CA SER A 339 22.73 -8.44 20.67
C SER A 339 22.99 -8.63 22.17
N SER A 340 24.02 -7.99 22.71
CA SER A 340 24.40 -8.07 24.13
C SER A 340 23.78 -6.96 24.99
N VAL A 341 23.10 -5.99 24.38
CA VAL A 341 22.57 -4.84 25.09
C VAL A 341 21.22 -5.21 25.73
N LYS A 342 21.05 -4.87 27.01
CA LYS A 342 19.79 -5.07 27.73
C LYS A 342 19.32 -3.75 28.31
N GLY A 343 18.04 -3.46 28.21
CA GLY A 343 17.46 -2.31 28.87
C GLY A 343 16.40 -1.58 28.06
N ILE A 344 15.99 -0.46 28.64
CA ILE A 344 14.89 0.37 28.16
C ILE A 344 15.45 1.58 27.41
N VAL A 345 14.93 1.78 26.20
CA VAL A 345 15.33 2.86 25.31
C VAL A 345 14.13 3.61 24.74
N GLY A 346 14.36 4.81 24.24
CA GLY A 346 13.43 5.55 23.40
C GLY A 346 14.09 5.88 22.07
N LEU A 347 13.29 6.02 21.02
CA LEU A 347 13.71 6.35 19.67
C LEU A 347 12.80 7.43 19.12
N ASP A 348 13.39 8.43 18.49
CA ASP A 348 12.73 9.42 17.65
C ASP A 348 13.61 9.61 16.42
N TYR A 349 13.12 9.21 15.25
CA TYR A 349 13.96 9.14 14.05
C TYR A 349 13.18 9.47 12.78
N GLN A 350 13.78 10.32 11.95
CA GLN A 350 13.39 10.51 10.55
C GLN A 350 14.25 9.61 9.67
N LEU A 351 13.65 8.81 8.80
CA LEU A 351 14.37 7.95 7.87
C LEU A 351 13.72 7.98 6.49
N SER A 352 14.53 8.02 5.45
CA SER A 352 14.12 7.93 4.06
C SER A 352 15.08 7.06 3.28
N GLY A 353 14.63 6.53 2.15
CA GLY A 353 15.45 5.78 1.22
C GLY A 353 14.62 5.03 0.21
N ARG A 354 15.22 4.00 -0.38
CA ARG A 354 14.60 3.13 -1.39
C ARG A 354 14.46 1.71 -0.88
N LEU A 355 13.41 1.05 -1.33
CA LEU A 355 13.16 -0.37 -1.17
C LEU A 355 13.41 -1.07 -2.50
N ASN A 356 14.03 -2.24 -2.44
CA ASN A 356 14.20 -3.13 -3.59
C ASN A 356 12.96 -4.03 -3.77
N GLY A 357 13.03 -4.97 -4.73
CA GLY A 357 11.95 -5.90 -5.04
C GLY A 357 11.62 -6.89 -3.91
N ASP A 358 12.48 -7.00 -2.90
CA ASP A 358 12.22 -7.82 -1.70
C ASP A 358 11.61 -6.98 -0.56
N MET A 359 11.21 -5.74 -0.86
CA MET A 359 10.79 -4.72 0.10
C MET A 359 11.83 -4.51 1.23
N PHE A 360 13.11 -4.68 0.89
CA PHE A 360 14.24 -4.45 1.78
C PHE A 360 14.92 -3.10 1.47
N PRO A 361 15.37 -2.33 2.48
CA PRO A 361 16.04 -1.06 2.26
C PRO A 361 17.36 -1.21 1.50
N VAL A 362 17.54 -0.43 0.43
CA VAL A 362 18.80 -0.30 -0.30
C VAL A 362 19.74 0.55 0.54
N LEU A 363 20.67 -0.05 1.28
CA LEU A 363 21.49 0.63 2.31
C LEU A 363 22.18 1.93 1.84
N PRO A 364 22.77 2.00 0.62
CA PRO A 364 23.38 3.24 0.10
C PRO A 364 22.37 4.38 -0.15
N SER A 365 21.08 4.10 -0.25
CA SER A 365 20.05 5.13 -0.44
C SER A 365 19.58 5.76 0.87
N ILE A 366 19.97 5.18 2.01
CA ILE A 366 19.39 5.54 3.31
C ILE A 366 19.92 6.89 3.79
N LYS A 367 18.98 7.75 4.18
CA LYS A 367 19.23 9.03 4.84
C LYS A 367 18.32 9.15 6.05
N GLY A 368 18.82 9.77 7.10
CA GLY A 368 17.99 9.99 8.28
C GLY A 368 18.70 10.76 9.37
N GLU A 369 17.95 11.13 10.38
CA GLU A 369 18.49 11.76 11.59
C GLU A 369 17.55 11.55 12.76
N GLY A 370 18.11 11.58 13.97
CA GLY A 370 17.29 11.45 15.16
C GLY A 370 18.09 11.16 16.42
N VAL A 371 17.35 10.71 17.43
CA VAL A 371 17.86 10.53 18.79
C VAL A 371 17.48 9.14 19.31
N LEU A 372 18.50 8.40 19.74
CA LEU A 372 18.34 7.22 20.60
C LEU A 372 18.55 7.63 22.05
N THR A 373 17.56 7.40 22.90
CA THR A 373 17.61 7.71 24.34
C THR A 373 17.82 6.43 25.13
N LEU A 374 18.96 6.30 25.81
CA LEU A 374 19.24 5.22 26.75
C LEU A 374 18.68 5.59 28.13
N LYS A 375 17.49 5.08 28.47
CA LYS A 375 16.82 5.40 29.75
C LYS A 375 17.37 4.56 30.90
N LYS A 376 17.47 3.24 30.70
CA LYS A 376 18.06 2.32 31.69
C LYS A 376 18.68 1.15 30.96
N VAL A 377 19.95 1.26 30.62
CA VAL A 377 20.64 0.31 29.74
C VAL A 377 21.87 -0.27 30.43
N SER A 378 21.97 -1.59 30.40
CA SER A 378 23.17 -2.32 30.78
C SER A 378 23.93 -2.72 29.51
N LEU A 379 25.18 -2.27 29.40
CA LEU A 379 26.06 -2.62 28.28
C LEU A 379 26.89 -3.87 28.61
N MET A 380 26.30 -4.83 29.31
CA MET A 380 26.99 -6.05 29.71
C MET A 380 27.40 -6.85 28.48
N GLY A 381 28.69 -7.18 28.35
CA GLY A 381 29.16 -7.93 27.17
C GLY A 381 29.21 -7.11 25.87
N PHE A 382 28.95 -5.80 25.92
CA PHE A 382 29.09 -4.94 24.75
C PHE A 382 30.56 -4.79 24.37
N LYS A 383 30.93 -5.36 23.21
CA LYS A 383 32.33 -5.55 22.80
C LYS A 383 33.15 -4.27 22.81
N MET A 384 32.56 -3.16 22.35
CA MET A 384 33.25 -1.87 22.30
C MET A 384 33.65 -1.37 23.69
N ILE A 385 32.75 -1.42 24.68
CA ILE A 385 33.04 -0.96 26.04
C ILE A 385 34.02 -1.89 26.74
N ASN A 386 33.91 -3.20 26.52
CA ASN A 386 34.87 -4.17 27.05
C ASN A 386 36.28 -3.94 26.48
N ALA A 387 36.38 -3.65 25.18
CA ALA A 387 37.66 -3.35 24.55
C ALA A 387 38.26 -2.04 25.11
N VAL A 388 37.44 -1.00 25.33
CA VAL A 388 37.88 0.25 25.97
C VAL A 388 38.33 0.02 27.42
N SER A 389 37.59 -0.77 28.20
CA SER A 389 37.93 -1.12 29.59
C SER A 389 39.28 -1.84 29.67
N LYS A 390 39.50 -2.83 28.79
CA LYS A 390 40.75 -3.59 28.69
C LYS A 390 41.94 -2.70 28.31
N GLU A 391 41.79 -1.90 27.25
CA GLU A 391 42.87 -1.06 26.74
C GLU A 391 43.24 0.06 27.72
N THR A 392 42.27 0.64 28.42
CA THR A 392 42.51 1.68 29.43
C THR A 392 42.91 1.13 30.80
N LYS A 393 42.90 -0.19 30.98
CA LYS A 393 43.14 -0.89 32.26
C LYS A 393 42.20 -0.40 33.38
N ARG A 394 40.90 -0.25 33.07
CA ARG A 394 39.87 0.22 34.02
C ARG A 394 38.70 -0.76 34.07
N ASP A 395 38.77 -1.70 35.00
CA ASP A 395 37.72 -2.72 35.19
C ASP A 395 36.37 -2.15 35.63
N SER A 396 36.37 -1.00 36.29
CA SER A 396 35.13 -0.30 36.67
C SER A 396 34.31 0.23 35.48
N LEU A 397 34.89 0.23 34.27
CA LEU A 397 34.18 0.52 33.03
C LEU A 397 33.53 -0.73 32.41
N LYS A 398 33.78 -1.92 32.96
CA LYS A 398 33.22 -3.17 32.46
C LYS A 398 31.73 -3.23 32.80
N ASN A 399 30.89 -3.53 31.81
CA ASN A 399 29.42 -3.69 31.95
C ASN A 399 28.71 -2.49 32.63
N PRO A 400 28.85 -1.26 32.10
CA PRO A 400 28.28 -0.08 32.73
C PRO A 400 26.75 -0.07 32.61
N ASN A 401 26.12 0.56 33.61
CA ASN A 401 24.73 0.96 33.53
C ASN A 401 24.65 2.43 33.12
N LEU A 402 23.91 2.70 32.05
CA LEU A 402 23.65 4.02 31.52
C LEU A 402 22.21 4.42 31.82
N LYS A 403 22.04 5.69 32.15
CA LYS A 403 20.74 6.32 32.38
C LYS A 403 20.77 7.73 31.79
N ASP A 404 19.67 8.09 31.14
CA ASP A 404 19.40 9.40 30.54
C ASP A 404 20.50 9.87 29.56
N VAL A 405 21.01 8.96 28.73
CA VAL A 405 21.98 9.30 27.67
C VAL A 405 21.24 9.47 26.34
N GLN A 406 21.38 10.63 25.71
CA GLN A 406 20.89 10.87 24.35
C GLN A 406 22.03 10.73 23.36
N ILE A 407 21.84 9.86 22.37
CA ILE A 407 22.76 9.66 21.26
C ILE A 407 22.07 10.25 20.03
N LYS A 408 22.59 11.38 19.56
CA LYS A 408 22.14 12.02 18.33
C LYS A 408 22.94 11.49 17.15
N SER A 409 22.26 11.15 16.06
CA SER A 409 22.93 10.67 14.86
C SER A 409 22.25 11.15 13.57
N ARG A 410 23.05 11.17 12.49
CA ARG A 410 22.60 11.41 11.12
C ARG A 410 23.16 10.32 10.21
N ILE A 411 22.35 9.79 9.30
CA ILE A 411 22.75 8.84 8.27
C ILE A 411 22.76 9.57 6.92
N ASP A 412 23.83 9.39 6.15
CA ASP A 412 23.91 9.78 4.73
C ASP A 412 24.64 8.68 3.95
N ARG A 413 24.01 8.20 2.87
CA ARG A 413 24.53 7.20 1.92
C ARG A 413 25.15 5.92 2.52
N ASN A 414 24.64 5.44 3.65
CA ASN A 414 25.13 4.32 4.50
C ASN A 414 26.03 4.67 5.69
N ILE A 415 26.46 5.92 5.86
CA ILE A 415 27.31 6.33 6.98
C ILE A 415 26.47 7.01 8.05
N MET A 416 26.36 6.38 9.22
CA MET A 416 25.82 6.98 10.44
C MET A 416 26.91 7.78 11.15
N THR A 417 26.75 9.10 11.17
CA THR A 417 27.56 10.01 11.99
C THR A 417 26.90 10.21 13.34
N ILE A 418 27.62 9.89 14.42
CA ILE A 418 27.20 10.11 15.80
C ILE A 418 27.82 11.42 16.32
N GLU A 419 26.96 12.31 16.81
CA GLU A 419 27.40 13.54 17.46
C GLU A 419 28.08 13.26 18.80
N ARG A 420 28.83 14.26 19.29
CA ARG A 420 29.52 14.17 20.57
C ARG A 420 28.59 13.85 21.73
N THR A 421 28.62 12.60 22.14
CA THR A 421 27.82 12.08 23.24
C THR A 421 28.69 12.01 24.49
N LYS A 422 28.19 12.55 25.60
CA LYS A 422 28.85 12.51 26.91
C LYS A 422 28.10 11.53 27.81
N MET A 423 28.85 10.76 28.59
CA MET A 423 28.29 9.79 29.53
C MET A 423 28.98 9.93 30.89
N ARG A 424 28.37 9.33 31.91
CA ARG A 424 28.93 9.19 33.26
C ARG A 424 28.91 7.72 33.66
N ILE A 425 30.09 7.17 33.95
CA ILE A 425 30.26 5.75 34.28
C ILE A 425 31.24 5.64 35.43
N ALA A 426 30.83 5.13 36.59
CA ALA A 426 31.72 4.88 37.75
C ALA A 426 32.68 6.05 38.09
N GLY A 427 32.19 7.29 38.03
CA GLY A 427 32.98 8.51 38.26
C GLY A 427 33.77 9.03 37.04
N PHE A 428 33.95 8.22 36.00
CA PHE A 428 34.52 8.64 34.72
C PHE A 428 33.52 9.43 33.88
N ARG A 429 34.06 10.26 32.99
CA ARG A 429 33.29 11.07 32.02
C ARG A 429 33.71 10.74 30.58
N PRO A 430 33.38 9.55 30.06
CA PRO A 430 33.67 9.21 28.67
C PRO A 430 32.83 10.08 27.72
N ARG A 431 33.43 10.43 26.59
CA ARG A 431 32.74 11.01 25.45
C ARG A 431 33.16 10.31 24.16
N PHE A 432 32.25 10.20 23.21
CA PHE A 432 32.50 9.63 21.88
C PHE A 432 31.79 10.43 20.80
N GLU A 433 32.35 10.41 19.59
CA GLU A 433 31.82 11.01 18.36
C GLU A 433 32.46 10.30 17.17
N GLY A 434 31.82 10.26 16.01
CA GLY A 434 32.43 9.69 14.81
C GLY A 434 31.44 8.99 13.90
N GLN A 435 31.93 8.06 13.09
CA GLN A 435 31.16 7.42 12.04
C GLN A 435 31.07 5.91 12.24
N ILE A 436 29.93 5.36 11.86
CA ILE A 436 29.65 3.93 11.77
C ILE A 436 28.98 3.71 10.42
N SER A 437 29.52 2.85 9.57
CA SER A 437 28.82 2.43 8.36
C SER A 437 27.73 1.40 8.70
N LEU A 438 26.66 1.36 7.91
CA LEU A 438 25.53 0.44 8.15
C LEU A 438 25.90 -1.04 7.96
N ASP A 439 27.04 -1.34 7.32
CA ASP A 439 27.65 -2.68 7.24
C ASP A 439 28.59 -2.99 8.42
N GLY A 440 28.76 -2.04 9.35
CA GLY A 440 29.36 -2.28 10.66
C GLY A 440 30.81 -1.83 10.84
N HIS A 441 31.43 -1.10 9.91
CA HIS A 441 32.74 -0.51 10.12
C HIS A 441 32.68 0.69 11.08
N LEU A 442 33.71 0.81 11.92
CA LEU A 442 33.81 1.81 12.96
C LEU A 442 34.90 2.83 12.64
N ASN A 443 34.60 4.10 12.88
CA ASN A 443 35.58 5.17 12.94
C ASN A 443 35.15 6.20 14.00
N ILE A 444 35.40 5.86 15.26
CA ILE A 444 34.93 6.63 16.41
C ILE A 444 36.13 7.24 17.15
N SER A 445 36.02 8.53 17.44
CA SER A 445 36.90 9.27 18.33
C SER A 445 36.31 9.29 19.73
N GLY A 446 37.13 8.98 20.74
CA GLY A 446 36.74 8.98 22.13
C GLY A 446 37.68 9.77 23.03
N ARG A 447 37.20 10.10 24.22
CA ARG A 447 38.04 10.54 25.33
C ARG A 447 37.48 10.02 26.63
N LEU A 448 38.29 9.30 27.40
CA LEU A 448 37.95 8.87 28.76
C LEU A 448 38.40 9.94 29.76
N GLY A 449 37.48 10.78 30.23
CA GLY A 449 37.77 11.74 31.31
C GLY A 449 37.94 11.03 32.66
N LEU A 450 39.05 11.29 33.35
CA LEU A 450 39.41 10.67 34.61
C LEU A 450 38.73 11.36 35.83
N PRO A 451 38.36 10.63 36.89
CA PRO A 451 37.82 11.22 38.12
C PRO A 451 38.79 12.22 38.78
N PRO A 452 38.30 13.12 39.66
CA PRO A 452 36.89 13.29 40.04
C PRO A 452 36.05 14.14 39.05
N PHE A 453 36.68 14.89 38.12
CA PHE A 453 35.96 15.87 37.29
C PHE A 453 36.11 15.69 35.77
N GLY A 454 36.96 14.78 35.30
CA GLY A 454 37.20 14.58 33.86
C GLY A 454 38.05 15.68 33.20
N LEU A 455 38.81 16.45 33.99
CA LEU A 455 39.70 17.51 33.53
C LEU A 455 40.79 16.93 32.62
N PHE A 456 41.52 15.93 33.12
CA PHE A 456 42.42 15.11 32.32
C PHE A 456 41.67 13.95 31.69
N GLY A 457 42.09 13.52 30.50
CA GLY A 457 41.47 12.38 29.85
C GLY A 457 42.35 11.70 28.82
N ILE A 458 42.16 10.40 28.69
CA ILE A 458 42.89 9.56 27.74
C ILE A 458 42.18 9.64 26.39
N PRO A 459 42.82 10.13 25.31
CA PRO A 459 42.24 10.10 23.98
C PRO A 459 42.16 8.65 23.49
N LEU A 460 41.09 8.33 22.77
CA LEU A 460 40.81 7.00 22.23
C LEU A 460 40.48 7.12 20.74
N SER A 461 40.98 6.19 19.93
CA SER A 461 40.42 5.89 18.61
C SER A 461 39.86 4.47 18.62
N ILE A 462 38.67 4.30 18.04
CA ILE A 462 37.97 3.03 17.94
C ILE A 462 37.71 2.79 16.46
N THR A 463 38.39 1.81 15.87
CA THR A 463 38.23 1.41 14.47
C THR A 463 37.93 -0.08 14.35
N GLY A 464 38.04 -0.67 13.15
CA GLY A 464 37.68 -2.06 12.91
C GLY A 464 36.18 -2.20 12.62
N THR A 465 35.56 -3.23 13.18
CA THR A 465 34.12 -3.49 12.99
C THR A 465 33.38 -3.56 14.32
N GLN A 466 32.05 -3.43 14.29
CA GLN A 466 31.17 -3.63 15.44
C GLN A 466 31.43 -4.95 16.17
N GLU A 467 31.73 -6.01 15.42
CA GLU A 467 32.03 -7.33 15.95
C GLU A 467 33.46 -7.48 16.48
N ASN A 468 34.41 -6.73 15.92
CA ASN A 468 35.83 -6.78 16.29
C ASN A 468 36.40 -5.35 16.39
N PRO A 469 36.06 -4.60 17.47
CA PRO A 469 36.51 -3.22 17.63
C PRO A 469 37.99 -3.17 18.02
N VAL A 470 38.74 -2.26 17.38
CA VAL A 470 40.17 -2.03 17.61
C VAL A 470 40.34 -0.70 18.35
N ILE A 471 40.89 -0.73 19.57
CA ILE A 471 41.06 0.47 20.41
C ILE A 471 42.53 0.89 20.41
N ARG A 472 42.79 2.19 20.27
CA ARG A 472 44.14 2.77 20.47
C ARG A 472 44.06 3.98 21.39
N LEU A 473 44.99 4.09 22.34
CA LEU A 473 45.07 5.22 23.30
C LEU A 473 45.72 6.47 22.69
N LYS A 474 45.20 6.93 21.56
CA LYS A 474 45.69 8.12 20.85
C LYS A 474 44.54 8.89 20.22
N ARG A 475 44.81 10.11 19.78
CA ARG A 475 43.84 10.85 18.95
C ARG A 475 43.65 10.11 17.63
N ASN A 476 42.41 10.06 17.17
CA ASN A 476 42.10 9.49 15.87
C ASN A 476 42.75 10.35 14.78
N LYS A 477 43.50 9.70 13.88
CA LYS A 477 44.13 10.30 12.70
C LYS A 477 43.57 9.71 11.41
N ASP A 478 42.68 8.72 11.51
CA ASP A 478 42.11 8.03 10.36
C ASP A 478 41.06 8.97 9.71
N GLY A 479 41.02 8.97 8.38
CA GLY A 479 40.08 9.78 7.59
C GLY A 479 38.63 9.38 7.82
N LYS A 480 37.67 10.12 7.26
CA LYS A 480 36.24 9.73 7.30
C LYS A 480 36.03 8.36 6.62
N LEU A 481 35.00 7.62 7.05
CA LEU A 481 34.57 6.43 6.31
C LEU A 481 34.10 6.85 4.90
N GLU A 482 34.38 6.00 3.92
CA GLU A 482 33.94 6.21 2.54
C GLU A 482 32.47 5.83 2.39
N GLU A 483 31.71 6.72 1.74
CA GLU A 483 30.32 6.45 1.38
C GLU A 483 30.27 5.44 0.25
N THR A 484 29.30 4.53 0.28
CA THR A 484 29.04 3.66 -0.87
C THR A 484 28.12 4.39 -1.84
N ASN A 485 28.46 4.35 -3.14
CA ASN A 485 27.60 4.93 -4.16
C ASN A 485 26.30 4.14 -4.29
N ASP A 486 25.23 4.87 -4.58
CA ASP A 486 23.92 4.30 -4.90
C ASP A 486 23.87 4.07 -6.41
N ASP A 487 24.18 2.85 -6.84
CA ASP A 487 24.11 2.44 -8.25
C ASP A 487 22.62 2.35 -8.64
N ASN A 488 22.14 3.33 -9.40
CA ASN A 488 20.74 3.43 -9.86
C ASN A 488 20.32 2.32 -10.81
#